data_AF-Q5AY93-F1
#
_entry.id   AF-Q5AY93-F1
#
_cell.length_a   1.000
_cell.length_b   1.000
_cell.length_c   1.000
_cell.angle_alpha   90.00
_cell.angle_beta   90.00
_cell.angle_gamma   90.00
#
_symmetry.space_group_name_H-M   'P 1'
#
loop_
_entity.id
_entity.type
_entity.pdbx_description
1 polymer ?
#
loop_
_entity_poly.entity_id
_entity_poly.type
_entity_poly.pdbx_seq_one_letter_code
_entity_poly.pdbx_strand_id
1 'polypeptide(L)'
;MLKVLRTTTRLGLYQARWNSTASPSLPPLLATLKADLKTAMRAKDTDRLNVIRALISETNNSQKTASPIQTDLQLLALIRKRAAASRDSIQQFVDANRPDLKEKEEKAQAILEEYGNQVQTMGADEIKQIVSEQVNKMKAAGTKVEIGLVLKSLFAPGGALDGKPAERSEVAKIAKETVSAA
;
A
#
# COMPACT_ATOMS: atom_id res chain seq x y z
N MET A 1 38.28 -18.97 66.24
CA MET A 1 38.14 -17.86 65.28
C MET A 1 37.70 -18.46 63.94
N LEU A 2 36.38 -18.55 63.67
CA LEU A 2 35.84 -19.23 62.50
C LEU A 2 35.96 -18.36 61.23
N LYS A 3 36.53 -18.93 60.16
CA LYS A 3 36.59 -18.31 58.83
C LYS A 3 35.21 -18.31 58.18
N VAL A 4 34.70 -17.12 57.88
CA VAL A 4 33.45 -16.91 57.11
C VAL A 4 33.74 -17.19 55.64
N LEU A 5 33.26 -18.33 55.13
CA LEU A 5 33.23 -18.63 53.70
C LEU A 5 32.09 -17.82 53.07
N ARG A 6 32.44 -16.78 52.30
CA ARG A 6 31.49 -16.07 51.44
C ARG A 6 31.25 -16.89 50.18
N THR A 7 30.16 -17.64 50.15
CA THR A 7 29.66 -18.27 48.93
C THR A 7 28.99 -17.18 48.07
N THR A 8 29.61 -16.84 46.95
CA THR A 8 28.97 -15.96 45.94
C THR A 8 28.17 -16.86 45.00
N THR A 9 26.87 -16.96 45.21
CA THR A 9 25.95 -17.59 44.26
C THR A 9 25.76 -16.66 43.06
N ARG A 10 26.64 -16.78 42.04
CA ARG A 10 26.33 -16.23 40.70
C ARG A 10 25.24 -17.09 40.06
N LEU A 11 23.98 -16.78 40.36
CA LEU A 11 22.85 -17.22 39.55
C LEU A 11 23.00 -16.56 38.17
N GLY A 12 23.47 -17.34 37.19
CA GLY A 12 23.47 -16.94 35.79
C GLY A 12 22.03 -16.82 35.31
N LEU A 13 21.47 -15.61 35.37
CA LEU A 13 20.21 -15.28 34.73
C LEU A 13 20.43 -15.35 33.20
N TYR A 14 20.19 -16.52 32.62
CA TYR A 14 19.98 -16.63 31.18
C TYR A 14 18.74 -15.80 30.85
N GLN A 15 18.93 -14.61 30.31
CA GLN A 15 17.82 -13.87 29.74
C GLN A 15 17.30 -14.68 28.56
N ALA A 16 16.16 -15.34 28.75
CA ALA A 16 15.42 -15.92 27.64
C ALA A 16 15.17 -14.80 26.62
N ARG A 17 15.75 -14.90 25.43
CA ARG A 17 15.38 -14.00 24.34
C ARG A 17 14.03 -14.47 23.82
N TRP A 18 13.01 -13.67 24.09
CA TRP A 18 11.68 -13.86 23.53
C TRP A 18 11.77 -13.61 22.02
N ASN A 19 11.95 -14.67 21.23
CA ASN A 19 11.74 -14.56 19.79
C ASN A 19 10.25 -14.70 19.54
N SER A 20 9.60 -13.60 19.16
CA SER A 20 8.24 -13.62 18.64
C SER A 20 8.25 -14.35 17.29
N THR A 21 7.59 -15.50 17.19
CA THR A 21 7.43 -16.28 15.95
C THR A 21 6.25 -15.80 15.10
N ALA A 22 5.54 -14.76 15.53
CA ALA A 22 4.50 -14.14 14.72
C ALA A 22 5.15 -13.47 13.51
N SER A 23 5.21 -14.19 12.39
CA SER A 23 5.53 -13.58 11.10
C SER A 23 4.50 -12.50 10.83
N PRO A 24 4.90 -11.23 10.63
CA PRO A 24 3.96 -10.19 10.25
C PRO A 24 3.22 -10.64 9.00
N SER A 25 1.89 -10.59 9.02
CA SER A 25 1.06 -10.98 7.88
C SER A 25 1.48 -10.13 6.69
N LEU A 26 2.15 -10.75 5.71
CA LEU A 26 2.53 -10.08 4.48
C LEU A 26 1.26 -9.78 3.68
N PRO A 27 1.17 -8.62 3.01
CA PRO A 27 0.10 -8.38 2.05
C PRO A 27 0.10 -9.49 0.99
N PRO A 28 -1.05 -10.10 0.64
CA PRO A 28 -1.16 -11.10 -0.42
C PRO A 28 -0.45 -10.69 -1.71
N LEU A 29 -0.57 -9.43 -2.13
CA LEU A 29 0.11 -8.90 -3.33
C LEU A 29 1.63 -8.83 -3.18
N LEU A 30 2.13 -8.57 -1.98
CA LEU A 30 3.57 -8.59 -1.72
C LEU A 30 4.12 -10.03 -1.82
N ALA A 31 3.33 -11.01 -1.38
CA ALA A 31 3.69 -12.42 -1.52
C ALA A 31 3.76 -12.85 -2.99
N THR A 32 2.82 -12.43 -3.84
CA THR A 32 2.86 -12.69 -5.28
C THR A 32 4.08 -12.02 -5.94
N LEU A 33 4.36 -10.74 -5.64
CA LEU A 33 5.56 -10.05 -6.16
C LEU A 33 6.86 -10.77 -5.79
N LYS A 34 6.97 -11.32 -4.57
CA LYS A 34 8.15 -12.10 -4.16
C LYS A 34 8.26 -13.45 -4.88
N ALA A 35 7.14 -14.10 -5.17
CA ALA A 35 7.12 -15.32 -5.98
C ALA A 35 7.53 -15.00 -7.41
N ASP A 36 6.94 -13.95 -7.99
CA ASP A 36 7.19 -13.52 -9.36
C ASP A 36 8.63 -13.05 -9.57
N LEU A 37 9.25 -12.42 -8.57
CA LEU A 37 10.68 -12.09 -8.61
C LEU A 37 11.53 -13.33 -8.94
N LYS A 38 11.23 -14.48 -8.33
CA LYS A 38 11.96 -15.73 -8.60
C LYS A 38 11.68 -16.25 -10.00
N THR A 39 10.43 -16.12 -10.47
CA THR A 39 10.07 -16.53 -11.83
C THR A 39 10.75 -15.66 -12.89
N ALA A 40 10.77 -14.34 -12.71
CA ALA A 40 11.43 -13.39 -13.60
C ALA A 40 12.95 -13.62 -13.65
N MET A 41 13.57 -13.94 -12.51
CA MET A 41 14.99 -14.33 -12.47
C MET A 41 15.28 -15.59 -13.30
N ARG A 42 14.41 -16.59 -13.26
CA ARG A 42 14.55 -17.83 -14.04
C ARG A 42 14.32 -17.59 -15.54
N ALA A 43 13.31 -16.77 -15.86
CA ALA A 43 12.97 -16.40 -17.23
C ALA A 43 13.96 -15.41 -17.87
N LYS A 44 14.87 -14.82 -17.08
CA LYS A 44 15.81 -13.77 -17.49
C LYS A 44 15.11 -12.53 -18.10
N ASP A 45 13.88 -12.28 -17.67
CA ASP A 45 13.13 -11.08 -18.04
C ASP A 45 13.66 -9.90 -17.21
N THR A 46 14.53 -9.10 -17.79
CA THR A 46 15.20 -7.98 -17.11
C THR A 46 14.25 -6.85 -16.77
N ASP A 47 13.26 -6.59 -17.63
CA ASP A 47 12.35 -5.44 -17.50
C ASP A 47 11.40 -5.69 -16.32
N ARG A 48 10.75 -6.85 -16.28
CA ARG A 48 9.88 -7.26 -15.16
C ARG A 48 10.65 -7.37 -13.85
N LEU A 49 11.84 -7.94 -13.88
CA LEU A 49 12.69 -8.09 -12.71
C LEU A 49 13.09 -6.75 -12.09
N ASN A 50 13.37 -5.73 -12.91
CA ASN A 50 13.69 -4.39 -12.43
C ASN A 50 12.48 -3.73 -11.75
N VAL A 51 11.30 -3.82 -12.37
CA VAL A 51 10.05 -3.29 -11.80
C VAL A 51 9.74 -3.94 -10.45
N ILE A 52 9.75 -5.28 -10.38
CA ILE A 52 9.42 -6.01 -9.14
C ILE A 52 10.41 -5.66 -8.02
N ARG A 53 11.71 -5.57 -8.33
CA ARG A 53 12.72 -5.17 -7.33
C ARG A 53 12.51 -3.75 -6.82
N ALA A 54 12.15 -2.82 -7.71
CA ALA A 54 11.84 -1.45 -7.33
C ALA A 54 10.65 -1.42 -6.36
N LEU A 55 9.54 -2.10 -6.69
CA LEU A 55 8.36 -2.18 -5.83
C LEU A 55 8.68 -2.77 -4.44
N ILE A 56 9.45 -3.86 -4.39
CA ILE A 56 9.87 -4.47 -3.12
C ILE A 56 10.77 -3.52 -2.32
N SER A 57 11.70 -2.83 -2.98
CA SER A 57 12.59 -1.87 -2.34
C SER A 57 11.81 -0.68 -1.76
N GLU A 58 10.90 -0.08 -2.52
CA GLU A 58 10.06 1.01 -2.07
C GLU A 58 9.16 0.58 -0.91
N THR A 59 8.63 -0.64 -0.96
CA THR A 59 7.86 -1.23 0.15
C THR A 59 8.71 -1.36 1.40
N ASN A 60 9.92 -1.92 1.30
CA ASN A 60 10.84 -2.04 2.43
C ASN A 60 11.30 -0.68 2.96
N ASN A 61 11.44 0.32 2.09
CA ASN A 61 11.76 1.69 2.48
C ASN A 61 10.61 2.35 3.24
N SER A 62 9.37 2.09 2.84
CA SER A 62 8.18 2.58 3.55
C SER A 62 8.12 2.09 5.00
N GLN A 63 8.62 0.88 5.29
CA GLN A 63 8.65 0.32 6.65
C GLN A 63 9.53 1.12 7.62
N LYS A 64 10.47 1.92 7.10
CA LYS A 64 11.35 2.78 7.91
C LYS A 64 10.73 4.16 8.17
N THR A 65 9.57 4.45 7.57
CA THR A 65 8.88 5.74 7.70
C THR A 65 7.71 5.64 8.69
N ALA A 66 7.14 6.78 9.07
CA ALA A 66 5.99 6.83 9.99
C ALA A 66 4.71 6.19 9.43
N SER A 67 4.64 5.94 8.11
CA SER A 67 3.49 5.35 7.42
C SER A 67 3.90 4.09 6.64
N PRO A 68 4.06 2.94 7.32
CA PRO A 68 4.47 1.70 6.69
C PRO A 68 3.36 1.12 5.80
N ILE A 69 3.74 0.53 4.66
CA ILE A 69 2.82 -0.21 3.80
C ILE A 69 2.53 -1.57 4.43
N GLN A 70 1.29 -1.78 4.84
CA GLN A 70 0.82 -3.01 5.50
C GLN A 70 -0.32 -3.70 4.74
N THR A 71 -1.06 -2.97 3.91
CA THR A 71 -2.22 -3.50 3.18
C THR A 71 -2.03 -3.47 1.67
N ASP A 72 -2.73 -4.36 0.95
CA ASP A 72 -2.68 -4.43 -0.51
C ASP A 72 -3.11 -3.10 -1.17
N LEU A 73 -4.02 -2.35 -0.55
CA LEU A 73 -4.44 -1.03 -1.04
C LEU A 73 -3.33 0.03 -0.96
N GLN A 74 -2.52 -0.01 0.09
CA GLN A 74 -1.38 0.89 0.22
C GLN A 74 -0.30 0.53 -0.81
N LEU A 75 -0.11 -0.77 -1.09
CA LEU A 75 0.78 -1.24 -2.15
C LEU A 75 0.24 -0.86 -3.54
N LEU A 76 -1.07 -0.96 -3.78
CA LEU A 76 -1.72 -0.50 -5.01
C LEU A 76 -1.52 1.00 -5.22
N ALA A 77 -1.65 1.81 -4.17
CA ALA A 77 -1.39 3.25 -4.25
C ALA A 77 0.06 3.55 -4.65
N LEU A 78 1.02 2.78 -4.16
CA LEU A 78 2.42 2.86 -4.57
C LEU A 78 2.60 2.47 -6.05
N ILE A 79 2.00 1.37 -6.50
CA ILE A 79 2.04 0.93 -7.90
C ILE A 79 1.47 2.02 -8.83
N ARG A 80 0.31 2.61 -8.48
CA ARG A 80 -0.30 3.70 -9.24
C ARG A 80 0.58 4.95 -9.28
N LYS A 81 1.22 5.30 -8.17
CA LYS A 81 2.19 6.40 -8.12
C LYS A 81 3.36 6.14 -9.07
N ARG A 82 3.90 4.91 -9.08
CA ARG A 82 5.01 4.53 -9.97
C ARG A 82 4.58 4.55 -11.43
N ALA A 83 3.35 4.09 -11.73
CA ALA A 83 2.77 4.15 -13.06
C ALA A 83 2.57 5.59 -13.55
N ALA A 84 2.13 6.51 -12.69
CA ALA A 84 2.07 7.93 -13.04
C ALA A 84 3.46 8.49 -13.37
N ALA A 85 4.46 8.21 -12.52
CA ALA A 85 5.84 8.65 -12.77
C ALA A 85 6.45 8.06 -14.05
N SER A 86 6.10 6.83 -14.41
CA SER A 86 6.55 6.19 -15.66
C SER A 86 5.89 6.86 -16.88
N ARG A 87 4.59 7.17 -16.84
CA ARG A 87 3.92 7.98 -17.89
C ARG A 87 4.56 9.35 -18.08
N ASP A 88 4.88 10.04 -16.99
CA ASP A 88 5.57 11.34 -17.05
C ASP A 88 6.97 11.19 -17.67
N SER A 89 7.68 10.11 -17.32
CA SER A 89 9.02 9.81 -17.87
C SER A 89 8.97 9.47 -19.36
N ILE A 90 7.93 8.73 -19.80
CA ILE A 90 7.68 8.44 -21.23
C ILE A 90 7.54 9.76 -22.00
N GLN A 91 6.75 10.70 -21.50
CA GLN A 91 6.57 12.00 -22.15
C GLN A 91 7.89 12.76 -22.24
N GLN A 92 8.67 12.80 -21.15
CA GLN A 92 9.99 13.46 -21.15
C GLN A 92 10.97 12.82 -22.14
N PHE A 93 10.95 11.50 -22.31
CA PHE A 93 11.81 10.82 -23.29
C PHE A 93 11.35 11.01 -24.73
N VAL A 94 10.04 11.16 -24.96
CA VAL A 94 9.50 11.58 -26.26
C VAL A 94 9.99 12.99 -26.60
N ASP A 95 9.84 13.94 -25.66
CA ASP A 95 10.26 15.33 -25.86
C ASP A 95 11.78 15.44 -26.08
N ALA A 96 12.56 14.56 -25.45
CA ALA A 96 14.02 14.46 -25.60
C ALA A 96 14.48 13.64 -26.83
N ASN A 97 13.57 13.16 -27.68
CA ASN A 97 13.87 12.31 -28.85
C ASN A 97 14.72 11.06 -28.52
N ARG A 98 14.43 10.38 -27.40
CA ARG A 98 15.13 9.16 -26.95
C ARG A 98 14.21 7.92 -27.01
N PRO A 99 13.99 7.32 -28.20
CA PRO A 99 13.08 6.17 -28.35
C PRO A 99 13.51 4.95 -27.54
N ASP A 100 14.82 4.68 -27.41
CA ASP A 100 15.33 3.52 -26.65
C ASP A 100 14.91 3.54 -25.16
N LEU A 101 14.79 4.73 -24.57
CA LEU A 101 14.38 4.89 -23.17
C LEU A 101 12.86 4.88 -23.03
N LYS A 102 12.17 5.45 -24.01
CA LYS A 102 10.71 5.41 -24.11
C LYS A 102 10.20 3.96 -24.13
N GLU A 103 10.74 3.11 -24.99
CA GLU A 103 10.32 1.70 -25.08
C GLU A 103 10.51 0.93 -23.78
N LYS A 104 11.60 1.23 -23.04
CA LYS A 104 11.86 0.61 -21.74
C LYS A 104 10.83 1.03 -20.68
N GLU A 105 10.48 2.31 -20.64
CA GLU A 105 9.44 2.80 -19.73
C GLU A 105 8.05 2.30 -20.13
N GLU A 106 7.74 2.20 -21.43
CA GLU A 106 6.46 1.62 -21.89
C GLU A 106 6.28 0.17 -21.43
N LYS A 107 7.33 -0.64 -21.48
CA LYS A 107 7.31 -2.00 -20.92
C LYS A 107 7.13 -2.00 -19.41
N ALA A 108 7.84 -1.12 -18.69
CA ALA A 108 7.70 -0.99 -17.24
C ALA A 108 6.27 -0.59 -16.86
N GLN A 109 5.69 0.35 -17.60
CA GLN A 109 4.33 0.83 -17.45
C GLN A 109 3.31 -0.30 -17.63
N ALA A 110 3.44 -1.11 -18.68
CA ALA A 110 2.55 -2.25 -18.91
C ALA A 110 2.58 -3.26 -17.75
N ILE A 111 3.77 -3.55 -17.21
CA ILE A 111 3.95 -4.47 -16.08
C ILE A 111 3.35 -3.89 -14.79
N LEU A 112 3.50 -2.58 -14.55
CA LEU A 112 2.86 -1.91 -13.41
C LEU A 112 1.34 -1.94 -13.50
N GLU A 113 0.78 -1.78 -14.69
CA GLU A 113 -0.68 -1.88 -14.93
C GLU A 113 -1.20 -3.31 -14.73
N GLU A 114 -0.46 -4.32 -15.17
CA GLU A 114 -0.78 -5.73 -14.92
C GLU A 114 -0.91 -6.01 -13.41
N TYR A 115 0.07 -5.58 -12.59
CA TYR A 115 0.01 -5.74 -11.14
C TYR A 115 -1.07 -4.86 -10.48
N GLY A 116 -1.34 -3.67 -11.03
CA GLY A 116 -2.41 -2.81 -10.55
C GLY A 116 -3.80 -3.44 -10.73
N ASN A 117 -4.02 -4.12 -11.85
CA ASN A 117 -5.30 -4.76 -12.17
C ASN A 117 -5.55 -6.05 -11.40
N GLN A 118 -4.52 -6.68 -10.85
CA GLN A 118 -4.67 -7.87 -9.99
C GLN A 118 -5.37 -7.55 -8.66
N VAL A 119 -5.37 -6.29 -8.23
CA VAL A 119 -6.06 -5.88 -7.01
C VAL A 119 -7.53 -5.60 -7.35
N GLN A 120 -8.43 -6.48 -6.91
CA GLN A 120 -9.87 -6.22 -6.98
C GLN A 120 -10.21 -5.01 -6.10
N THR A 121 -10.39 -3.84 -6.73
CA THR A 121 -10.98 -2.68 -6.09
C THR A 121 -12.50 -2.77 -6.15
N MET A 122 -13.19 -2.21 -5.16
CA MET A 122 -14.65 -2.05 -5.23
C MET A 122 -15.04 -1.25 -6.48
N GLY A 123 -16.16 -1.63 -7.10
CA GLY A 123 -16.68 -0.91 -8.25
C GLY A 123 -17.05 0.53 -7.88
N ALA A 124 -16.87 1.47 -8.82
CA ALA A 124 -17.17 2.88 -8.60
C ALA A 124 -18.62 3.12 -8.15
N ASP A 125 -19.56 2.30 -8.61
CA ASP A 125 -20.98 2.42 -8.27
C ASP A 125 -21.29 1.98 -6.83
N GLU A 126 -20.63 0.94 -6.34
CA GLU A 126 -20.75 0.51 -4.94
C GLU A 126 -20.16 1.56 -4.00
N ILE A 127 -19.04 2.18 -4.39
CA ILE A 127 -18.44 3.29 -3.64
C ILE A 127 -19.40 4.48 -3.62
N LYS A 128 -20.01 4.84 -4.74
CA LYS A 128 -21.01 5.92 -4.83
C LYS A 128 -22.20 5.67 -3.90
N GLN A 129 -22.72 4.44 -3.88
CA GLN A 129 -23.82 4.07 -2.98
C GLN A 129 -23.43 4.27 -1.51
N ILE A 130 -22.30 3.69 -1.08
CA ILE A 130 -21.81 3.80 0.30
C ILE A 130 -21.57 5.27 0.72
N VAL A 131 -20.95 6.05 -0.17
CA VAL A 131 -20.69 7.47 0.07
C VAL A 131 -22.02 8.25 0.18
N SER A 132 -22.97 8.01 -0.72
CA SER A 132 -24.26 8.68 -0.70
C SER A 132 -25.08 8.37 0.57
N GLU A 133 -25.08 7.11 1.02
CA GLU A 133 -25.73 6.70 2.26
C GLU A 133 -25.11 7.40 3.47
N GLN A 134 -23.77 7.50 3.50
CA GLN A 134 -23.07 8.16 4.58
C GLN A 134 -23.33 9.67 4.61
N VAL A 135 -23.35 10.31 3.45
CA VAL A 135 -23.72 11.73 3.31
C VAL A 135 -25.14 11.95 3.81
N ASN A 136 -26.09 11.09 3.44
CA ASN A 136 -27.48 11.18 3.90
C ASN A 136 -27.61 10.99 5.42
N LYS A 137 -26.87 10.05 6.02
CA LYS A 137 -26.80 9.87 7.47
C LYS A 137 -26.27 11.13 8.18
N MET A 138 -25.21 11.74 7.63
CA MET A 138 -24.63 12.98 8.17
C MET A 138 -25.57 14.18 8.04
N LYS A 139 -26.30 14.28 6.92
CA LYS A 139 -27.36 15.29 6.71
C LYS A 139 -28.50 15.11 7.73
N ALA A 140 -28.97 13.88 7.93
CA ALA A 140 -30.03 13.56 8.90
C ALA A 140 -29.60 13.86 10.35
N ALA A 141 -28.32 13.72 10.66
CA ALA A 141 -27.75 14.08 11.96
C ALA A 141 -27.47 15.60 12.14
N GLY A 142 -27.74 16.43 11.12
CA GLY A 142 -27.50 17.88 11.18
C GLY A 142 -26.02 18.29 11.20
N THR A 143 -25.11 17.35 10.91
CA THR A 143 -23.67 17.61 10.86
C THR A 143 -23.25 18.26 9.56
N LYS A 144 -22.24 19.15 9.61
CA LYS A 144 -21.69 19.78 8.40
C LYS A 144 -21.17 18.71 7.43
N VAL A 145 -21.69 18.75 6.20
CA VAL A 145 -21.27 17.86 5.11
C VAL A 145 -20.01 18.45 4.48
N GLU A 146 -18.89 18.31 5.16
CA GLU A 146 -17.59 18.65 4.60
C GLU A 146 -16.89 17.38 4.13
N ILE A 147 -16.23 17.45 2.97
CA ILE A 147 -15.55 16.31 2.32
C ILE A 147 -14.60 15.60 3.31
N GLY A 148 -13.85 16.38 4.11
CA GLY A 148 -12.92 15.84 5.09
C GLY A 148 -13.60 15.06 6.23
N LEU A 149 -14.79 15.49 6.66
CA LEU A 149 -15.57 14.80 7.69
C LEU A 149 -16.21 13.52 7.16
N VAL A 150 -16.72 13.54 5.93
CA VAL A 150 -17.25 12.36 5.24
C VAL A 150 -16.17 11.29 5.12
N LEU A 151 -14.99 11.67 4.60
CA LEU A 151 -13.85 10.74 4.46
C LEU A 151 -13.39 10.20 5.82
N LYS A 152 -13.31 11.06 6.85
CA LYS A 152 -12.94 10.61 8.20
C LYS A 152 -13.94 9.60 8.76
N SER A 153 -15.23 9.77 8.49
CA SER A 153 -16.27 8.84 8.95
C SER A 153 -16.27 7.51 8.18
N LEU A 154 -15.94 7.54 6.88
CA LEU A 154 -15.90 6.34 6.03
C LEU A 154 -14.69 5.45 6.34
N PHE A 155 -13.54 6.05 6.66
CA PHE A 155 -12.28 5.37 6.98
C PHE A 155 -11.96 5.33 8.48
N ALA A 156 -12.91 5.69 9.34
CA ALA A 156 -12.79 5.49 10.79
C ALA A 156 -12.71 3.99 11.12
N PRO A 157 -12.12 3.58 12.26
CA PRO A 157 -12.13 2.18 12.69
C PRO A 157 -13.57 1.67 12.81
N GLY A 158 -13.94 0.67 12.00
CA GLY A 158 -15.32 0.15 11.87
C GLY A 158 -16.23 0.92 10.90
N GLY A 159 -15.67 1.82 10.10
CA GLY A 159 -16.38 2.55 9.04
C GLY A 159 -16.75 1.66 7.84
N ALA A 160 -17.71 2.12 7.02
CA ALA A 160 -18.24 1.34 5.91
C ALA A 160 -17.20 0.95 4.83
N LEU A 161 -16.06 1.66 4.80
CA LEU A 161 -14.92 1.42 3.91
C LEU A 161 -13.65 1.00 4.68
N ASP A 162 -13.75 0.74 5.98
CA ASP A 162 -12.63 0.22 6.76
C ASP A 162 -12.41 -1.27 6.41
N GLY A 163 -11.20 -1.63 6.00
CA GLY A 163 -10.85 -2.97 5.55
C GLY A 163 -11.40 -3.40 4.17
N LYS A 164 -12.25 -2.60 3.52
CA LYS A 164 -12.71 -2.88 2.14
C LYS A 164 -11.69 -2.40 1.12
N PRO A 165 -11.58 -3.04 -0.06
CA PRO A 165 -10.64 -2.64 -1.10
C PRO A 165 -11.12 -1.39 -1.86
N ALA A 166 -11.32 -0.27 -1.14
CA ALA A 166 -11.71 1.01 -1.72
C ALA A 166 -10.49 1.93 -1.77
N GLU A 167 -10.19 2.44 -2.96
CA GLU A 167 -9.07 3.36 -3.11
C GLU A 167 -9.46 4.75 -2.57
N ARG A 168 -8.62 5.29 -1.67
CA ARG A 168 -8.89 6.59 -1.02
C ARG A 168 -9.03 7.74 -2.02
N SER A 169 -8.36 7.68 -3.16
CA SER A 169 -8.40 8.74 -4.18
C SER A 169 -9.72 8.73 -4.95
N GLU A 170 -10.19 7.56 -5.37
CA GLU A 170 -11.50 7.36 -5.98
C GLU A 170 -12.64 7.76 -5.04
N VAL A 171 -12.58 7.35 -3.77
CA VAL A 171 -13.57 7.72 -2.75
C VAL A 171 -13.61 9.25 -2.55
N ALA A 172 -12.45 9.92 -2.55
CA ALA A 172 -12.39 11.38 -2.41
C ALA A 172 -12.98 12.12 -3.64
N LYS A 173 -12.74 11.60 -4.86
CA LYS A 173 -13.36 12.15 -6.07
C LYS A 173 -14.88 12.00 -6.05
N ILE A 174 -15.36 10.80 -5.71
CA ILE A 174 -16.78 10.49 -5.61
C ILE A 174 -17.45 11.31 -4.49
N ALA A 175 -16.79 11.46 -3.34
CA ALA A 175 -17.27 12.32 -2.24
C ALA A 175 -17.36 13.79 -2.68
N LYS A 176 -16.40 14.28 -3.46
CA LYS A 176 -16.44 15.64 -4.00
C LYS A 176 -17.61 15.82 -4.96
N GLU A 177 -17.80 14.90 -5.90
CA GLU A 177 -18.91 14.93 -6.85
C GLU A 177 -20.27 14.90 -6.13
N THR A 178 -20.45 13.96 -5.20
CA THR A 178 -21.70 13.80 -4.44
C THR A 178 -22.01 14.97 -3.51
N VAL A 179 -21.00 15.57 -2.86
CA VAL A 179 -21.20 16.76 -2.02
C VAL A 179 -21.43 18.03 -2.86
N SER A 180 -20.82 18.13 -4.05
CA SER A 180 -21.05 19.26 -4.96
C SER A 180 -22.42 19.21 -5.66
N ALA A 181 -22.97 18.01 -5.82
CA ALA A 181 -24.27 17.79 -6.46
C ALA A 181 -25.46 17.85 -5.48
N ALA A 182 -25.20 18.03 -4.18
CA ALA A 182 -26.20 17.88 -3.11
C ALA A 182 -26.30 19.10 -2.20
#